data_AF-A0AAW9IVP3-F1
#
_entry.id   AF-A0AAW9IVP3-F1
#
_cell.length_a   1.000
_cell.length_b   1.000
_cell.length_c   1.000
_cell.angle_alpha   90.00
_cell.angle_beta   90.00
_cell.angle_gamma   90.00
#
_symmetry.space_group_name_H-M   'P 1'
#
loop_
_entity.id
_entity.type
_entity.pdbx_description
1 polymer ?
#
loop_
_entity_poly.entity_id
_entity_poly.type
_entity_poly.pdbx_seq_one_letter_code
_entity_poly.pdbx_strand_id
1 'polypeptide(L)'
;PIYDFAEHNRAKEIVRVEPKDIIIVEGILVLEDERLRELLDIKVYVDTDADIRILRRLVRDINERERTVESVINQYLSVVRPMHMQFTEPTKRYADIIVPEGGQNKVAIDILVTKIKDILK
;
A
#
# COMPACT_ATOMS: atom_id res chain seq x y z
N PRO A 1 -3.60 -11.42 -11.18
CA PRO A 1 -3.36 -10.80 -12.50
C PRO A 1 -2.37 -9.66 -12.34
N ILE A 2 -1.58 -9.32 -13.36
CA ILE A 2 -0.71 -8.14 -13.31
C ILE A 2 -1.54 -6.89 -13.61
N TYR A 3 -1.28 -5.80 -12.90
CA TYR A 3 -1.86 -4.48 -13.18
C TYR A 3 -0.87 -3.63 -13.96
N ASP A 4 -1.33 -3.06 -15.08
CA ASP A 4 -0.56 -2.13 -15.89
C ASP A 4 -0.78 -0.70 -15.38
N PHE A 5 0.29 -0.08 -14.90
CA PHE A 5 0.24 1.26 -14.34
C PHE A 5 0.26 2.38 -15.39
N ALA A 6 0.70 2.09 -16.62
CA ALA A 6 0.66 3.03 -17.74
C ALA A 6 -0.75 3.10 -18.34
N GLU A 7 -1.33 1.94 -18.63
CA GLU A 7 -2.68 1.82 -19.21
C GLU A 7 -3.81 1.92 -18.16
N HIS A 8 -3.45 1.94 -16.88
CA HIS A 8 -4.38 1.95 -15.75
C HIS A 8 -5.42 0.81 -15.82
N ASN A 9 -4.99 -0.38 -16.23
CA ASN A 9 -5.88 -1.50 -16.47
C ASN A 9 -5.19 -2.85 -16.17
N ARG A 10 -5.98 -3.92 -16.16
CA ARG A 10 -5.48 -5.28 -16.00
C ARG A 10 -4.68 -5.70 -17.25
N ALA A 11 -3.43 -6.11 -17.05
CA ALA A 11 -2.61 -6.70 -18.10
C ALA A 11 -3.15 -8.09 -18.51
N LYS A 12 -2.82 -8.53 -19.73
CA LYS A 12 -3.16 -9.88 -20.20
C LYS A 12 -2.40 -10.97 -19.44
N GLU A 13 -1.21 -10.64 -18.95
CA GLU A 13 -0.38 -11.56 -18.20
C GLU A 13 -0.95 -11.84 -16.80
N ILE A 14 -0.75 -13.08 -16.35
CA ILE A 14 -1.05 -13.51 -15.00
C ILE A 14 0.20 -14.11 -14.38
N VAL A 15 0.36 -13.84 -13.09
CA VAL A 15 1.37 -14.52 -12.26
C VAL A 15 0.62 -15.49 -11.38
N ARG A 16 1.04 -16.74 -11.42
CA ARG A 16 0.59 -17.76 -10.49
C ARG A 16 1.40 -17.60 -9.19
N VAL A 17 0.70 -17.48 -8.08
CA VAL A 17 1.30 -17.41 -6.75
C VAL A 17 1.06 -18.75 -6.08
N GLU A 18 2.13 -19.49 -5.80
CA GLU A 18 2.05 -20.74 -5.05
C GLU A 18 1.80 -20.45 -3.56
N PRO A 19 1.11 -21.34 -2.82
CA PRO A 19 0.98 -21.23 -1.38
C PRO A 19 2.34 -21.08 -0.68
N LYS A 20 2.36 -20.26 0.38
CA LYS A 20 3.52 -20.01 1.24
C LYS A 20 3.05 -19.90 2.69
N ASP A 21 3.95 -20.22 3.61
CA ASP A 21 3.70 -20.08 5.06
C ASP A 21 3.47 -18.61 5.47
N ILE A 22 4.05 -17.69 4.71
CA ILE A 22 3.85 -16.24 4.88
C ILE A 22 3.34 -15.67 3.56
N ILE A 23 2.20 -14.98 3.62
CA ILE A 23 1.64 -14.21 2.50
C ILE A 23 1.55 -12.76 2.94
N ILE A 24 2.18 -11.85 2.18
CA ILE A 24 2.06 -10.41 2.38
C ILE A 24 1.06 -9.88 1.35
N VAL A 25 -0.04 -9.35 1.85
CA VAL A 25 -1.04 -8.65 1.02
C VAL A 25 -0.83 -7.15 1.20
N GLU A 26 -0.37 -6.46 0.16
CA GLU A 26 -0.14 -5.02 0.19
C GLU A 26 -1.08 -4.25 -0.74
N GLY A 27 -1.36 -3.00 -0.36
CA GLY A 27 -2.18 -2.08 -1.16
C GLY A 27 -2.89 -1.03 -0.31
N ILE A 28 -3.30 0.06 -0.95
CA ILE A 28 -3.92 1.23 -0.29
C ILE A 28 -5.34 0.99 0.26
N LEU A 29 -5.96 -0.15 -0.05
CA LEU A 29 -7.33 -0.50 0.37
C LEU A 29 -7.43 -1.91 0.99
N VAL A 30 -6.31 -2.55 1.32
CA VAL A 30 -6.30 -3.90 1.90
C VAL A 30 -7.10 -3.99 3.20
N LEU A 31 -7.09 -2.91 3.99
CA LEU A 31 -7.82 -2.84 5.25
C LEU A 31 -9.26 -2.32 5.11
N GLU A 32 -9.74 -2.04 3.90
CA GLU A 32 -11.10 -1.53 3.66
C GLU A 32 -12.16 -2.65 3.71
N ASP A 33 -11.87 -3.81 3.09
CA ASP A 33 -12.78 -4.95 3.05
C ASP A 33 -12.70 -5.79 4.34
N GLU A 34 -13.82 -5.92 5.04
CA GLU A 34 -13.92 -6.70 6.28
C GLU A 34 -13.55 -8.17 6.09
N ARG A 35 -13.98 -8.77 4.98
CA ARG A 35 -13.72 -10.18 4.68
C ARG A 35 -12.23 -10.43 4.52
N LEU A 36 -11.48 -9.44 4.02
CA LEU A 36 -10.03 -9.53 3.92
C LEU A 36 -9.40 -9.38 5.31
N ARG A 37 -9.87 -8.44 6.14
CA ARG A 37 -9.36 -8.25 7.50
C ARG A 37 -9.52 -9.50 8.37
N GLU A 38 -10.60 -10.25 8.22
CA GLU A 38 -10.85 -11.51 8.94
C GLU A 38 -9.82 -12.61 8.60
N LEU A 39 -9.20 -12.53 7.42
CA LEU A 39 -8.18 -13.48 6.97
C LEU A 39 -6.74 -13.07 7.35
N LEU A 40 -6.54 -11.84 7.82
CA LEU A 40 -5.21 -11.29 8.11
C LEU A 40 -4.83 -11.49 9.59
N ASP A 41 -3.72 -12.20 9.83
CA ASP A 41 -3.17 -12.39 11.17
C ASP A 41 -2.53 -11.11 11.76
N ILE A 42 -1.93 -10.28 10.90
CA ILE A 42 -1.28 -9.02 11.27
C ILE A 42 -1.72 -7.92 10.30
N LYS A 43 -2.29 -6.83 10.82
CA LYS A 43 -2.76 -5.68 10.03
C LYS A 43 -1.84 -4.49 10.28
N VAL A 44 -1.18 -4.02 9.23
CA VAL A 44 -0.22 -2.91 9.31
C VAL A 44 -0.69 -1.74 8.45
N TYR A 45 -0.64 -0.54 9.01
CA TYR A 45 -0.82 0.71 8.26
C TYR A 45 0.48 1.51 8.28
N VAL A 46 1.02 1.83 7.09
CA VAL A 46 2.22 2.67 6.98
C VAL A 46 1.79 4.12 6.85
N ASP A 47 2.16 4.93 7.83
CA ASP A 47 1.73 6.32 7.96
C ASP A 47 2.83 7.29 7.54
N THR A 48 2.46 8.29 6.74
CA THR A 48 3.38 9.31 6.24
C THR A 48 2.57 10.52 5.78
N ASP A 49 3.10 11.71 6.03
CA ASP A 49 2.45 12.95 5.66
C ASP A 49 2.16 13.06 4.16
N ALA A 50 1.06 13.76 3.84
CA ALA A 50 0.52 13.81 2.49
C ALA A 50 1.47 14.50 1.49
N ASP A 51 2.23 15.50 1.95
CA ASP A 51 3.24 16.23 1.17
C ASP A 51 4.43 15.33 0.81
N ILE A 52 4.96 14.57 1.75
CA ILE A 52 6.03 13.59 1.52
C ILE A 52 5.54 12.52 0.53
N ARG A 53 4.30 12.02 0.71
CA ARG A 53 3.72 11.00 -0.19
C ARG A 53 3.53 11.52 -1.62
N ILE A 54 3.00 12.73 -1.81
CA ILE A 54 2.79 13.28 -3.16
C ILE A 54 4.11 13.59 -3.85
N LEU A 55 5.13 14.07 -3.12
CA LEU A 55 6.47 14.29 -3.69
C LEU A 55 7.10 12.98 -4.18
N ARG A 56 7.06 11.92 -3.36
CA ARG A 56 7.55 10.58 -3.77
C ARG A 56 6.77 10.05 -4.98
N ARG A 57 5.44 10.21 -4.97
CA ARG A 57 4.58 9.82 -6.09
C ARG A 57 4.90 10.58 -7.37
N LEU A 58 5.14 11.88 -7.29
CA LEU A 58 5.46 12.73 -8.43
C LEU A 58 6.74 12.26 -9.11
N VAL A 59 7.82 12.06 -8.34
CA VAL A 59 9.10 11.57 -8.84
C VAL A 59 8.93 10.20 -9.52
N ARG A 60 8.24 9.27 -8.86
CA ARG A 60 7.99 7.92 -9.41
C ARG A 60 7.18 7.97 -10.70
N ASP A 61 6.06 8.68 -10.71
CA ASP A 61 5.13 8.70 -11.86
C ASP A 61 5.77 9.37 -13.10
N ILE A 62 6.67 10.34 -12.91
CA ILE A 62 7.44 10.95 -14.01
C ILE A 62 8.50 9.99 -14.54
N ASN A 63 9.28 9.39 -13.65
CA ASN A 63 10.46 8.59 -14.04
C ASN A 63 10.10 7.18 -14.53
N GLU A 64 9.04 6.57 -14.00
CA GLU A 64 8.74 5.15 -14.21
C GLU A 64 7.42 4.91 -14.96
N ARG A 65 6.56 5.94 -15.10
CA ARG A 65 5.21 5.80 -15.68
C ARG A 65 4.92 6.82 -16.79
N GLU A 66 5.95 7.54 -17.25
CA GLU A 66 5.89 8.49 -18.37
C GLU A 66 4.83 9.59 -18.22
N ARG A 67 4.54 10.02 -16.97
CA ARG A 67 3.53 11.04 -16.70
C ARG A 67 4.11 12.45 -16.64
N THR A 68 3.30 13.44 -16.97
CA THR A 68 3.65 14.85 -16.78
C THR A 68 3.32 15.33 -15.36
N VAL A 69 4.05 16.33 -14.88
CA VAL A 69 3.79 16.98 -13.57
C VAL A 69 2.32 17.42 -13.46
N GLU A 70 1.80 18.07 -14.50
CA GLU A 70 0.42 18.56 -14.55
C GLU A 70 -0.60 17.42 -14.42
N SER A 71 -0.40 16.30 -15.14
CA SER A 71 -1.27 15.12 -15.05
C SER A 71 -1.31 14.55 -13.63
N VAL A 72 -0.15 14.47 -12.96
CA VAL A 72 -0.04 13.94 -11.60
C VAL A 72 -0.75 14.84 -10.59
N ILE A 73 -0.57 16.17 -10.70
CA ILE A 73 -1.22 17.17 -9.84
C ILE A 73 -2.74 17.12 -10.03
N ASN A 74 -3.21 17.19 -11.28
CA ASN A 74 -4.63 17.17 -11.59
C ASN A 74 -5.31 15.91 -11.05
N GLN A 75 -4.71 14.74 -11.24
CA GLN A 75 -5.26 13.49 -10.70
C GLN A 75 -5.19 13.44 -9.16
N TYR A 76 -4.14 14.01 -8.55
CA TYR A 76 -4.03 14.04 -7.09
C TYR A 76 -5.16 14.84 -6.46
N LEU A 77 -5.42 16.05 -6.98
CA LEU A 77 -6.43 16.95 -6.45
C LEU A 77 -7.85 16.47 -6.72
N SER A 78 -8.11 15.93 -7.92
CA SER A 78 -9.45 15.49 -8.33
C SER A 78 -9.85 14.12 -7.81
N VAL A 79 -8.91 13.18 -7.67
CA VAL A 79 -9.22 11.78 -7.36
C VAL A 79 -8.46 11.29 -6.13
N VAL A 80 -7.11 11.28 -6.16
CA VAL A 80 -6.32 10.56 -5.15
C VAL A 80 -6.55 11.11 -3.75
N ARG A 81 -6.52 12.44 -3.56
CA ARG A 81 -6.70 13.05 -2.24
C ARG A 81 -8.11 12.84 -1.70
N PRO A 82 -9.21 13.14 -2.43
CA PRO A 82 -10.56 12.83 -1.98
C PRO A 82 -10.75 11.35 -1.61
N MET A 83 -10.30 10.44 -2.47
CA MET A 83 -10.44 9.00 -2.24
C MET A 83 -9.60 8.51 -1.06
N HIS A 84 -8.39 9.05 -0.88
CA HIS A 84 -7.58 8.73 0.28
C HIS A 84 -8.27 9.16 1.58
N MET A 85 -8.79 10.39 1.65
CA MET A 85 -9.48 10.89 2.83
C MET A 85 -10.77 10.11 3.14
N GLN A 86 -11.49 9.68 2.10
CA GLN A 86 -12.77 9.00 2.24
C GLN A 86 -12.62 7.50 2.54
N PHE A 87 -11.65 6.83 1.91
CA PHE A 87 -11.60 5.36 1.89
C PHE A 87 -10.30 4.77 2.42
N THR A 88 -9.15 5.43 2.27
CA THR A 88 -7.87 4.86 2.73
C THR A 88 -7.58 5.24 4.17
N GLU A 89 -7.57 6.54 4.48
CA GLU A 89 -7.19 7.05 5.80
C GLU A 89 -8.06 6.49 6.95
N PRO A 90 -9.39 6.34 6.80
CA PRO A 90 -10.21 5.75 7.85
C PRO A 90 -9.83 4.31 8.20
N THR A 91 -9.25 3.55 7.26
CA THR A 91 -8.89 2.13 7.49
C THR A 91 -7.71 1.96 8.44
N LYS A 92 -6.95 3.03 8.71
CA LYS A 92 -5.92 3.09 9.74
C LYS A 92 -6.42 2.63 11.11
N ARG A 93 -7.71 2.85 11.42
CA ARG A 93 -8.35 2.41 12.67
C ARG A 93 -8.41 0.88 12.84
N TYR A 94 -8.25 0.13 11.77
CA TYR A 94 -8.29 -1.34 11.78
C TYR A 94 -6.91 -1.97 11.84
N ALA A 95 -5.84 -1.17 11.85
CA ALA A 95 -4.48 -1.68 11.95
C ALA A 95 -4.16 -2.10 13.38
N ASP A 96 -3.47 -3.22 13.53
CA ASP A 96 -2.89 -3.65 14.80
C ASP A 96 -1.65 -2.79 15.12
N ILE A 97 -0.91 -2.38 14.08
CA ILE A 97 0.30 -1.56 14.20
C ILE A 97 0.31 -0.46 13.12
N ILE A 98 0.62 0.77 13.54
CA ILE A 98 0.89 1.89 12.65
C ILE A 98 2.40 2.13 12.62
N VAL A 99 2.99 2.09 11.42
CA VAL A 99 4.43 2.27 11.22
C VAL A 99 4.70 3.64 10.60
N PRO A 100 5.36 4.57 11.30
CA PRO A 100 5.75 5.85 10.71
C PRO A 100 6.90 5.65 9.72
N GLU A 101 6.93 6.48 8.68
CA GLU A 101 8.03 6.65 7.72
C GLU A 101 8.47 5.41 6.92
N GLY A 102 7.69 4.32 6.98
CA GLY A 102 7.81 3.16 6.08
C GLY A 102 9.18 2.48 6.09
N GLY A 103 9.68 2.16 4.89
CA GLY A 103 10.76 1.18 4.64
C GLY A 103 12.13 1.45 5.24
N GLN A 104 12.34 2.59 5.91
CA GLN A 104 13.58 2.90 6.64
C GLN A 104 13.48 2.62 8.14
N ASN A 105 12.29 2.30 8.66
CA ASN A 105 12.07 2.02 10.07
C ASN A 105 12.51 0.59 10.43
N LYS A 106 13.82 0.40 10.58
CA LYS A 106 14.43 -0.91 10.89
C LYS A 106 13.88 -1.53 12.18
N VAL A 107 13.54 -0.71 13.17
CA VAL A 107 12.98 -1.17 14.44
C VAL A 107 11.59 -1.76 14.25
N ALA A 108 10.71 -1.08 13.51
CA ALA A 108 9.38 -1.60 13.21
C ALA A 108 9.45 -2.91 12.41
N ILE A 109 10.37 -2.99 11.44
CA ILE A 109 10.60 -4.22 10.65
C ILE A 109 11.03 -5.37 11.57
N ASP A 110 11.96 -5.14 12.49
CA ASP A 110 12.45 -6.18 13.41
C ASP A 110 11.35 -6.70 14.35
N ILE A 111 10.48 -5.81 14.85
CA ILE A 111 9.31 -6.19 15.66
C ILE A 111 8.36 -7.08 14.86
N LEU A 112 8.04 -6.70 13.62
CA LEU A 112 7.16 -7.50 12.75
C LEU A 112 7.77 -8.87 12.45
N VAL A 113 9.06 -8.92 12.11
CA VAL A 113 9.78 -10.17 11.85
C VAL A 113 9.78 -11.07 13.08
N THR A 114 9.99 -10.50 14.27
CA THR A 114 9.94 -11.25 15.53
C THR A 114 8.55 -11.83 15.77
N LYS A 115 7.49 -11.06 15.52
CA LYS A 115 6.11 -11.54 15.69
C LYS A 115 5.75 -12.65 14.69
N ILE A 116 6.14 -12.50 13.42
CA ILE A 116 5.92 -13.52 12.38
C ILE A 116 6.63 -14.83 12.77
N LYS A 117 7.89 -14.76 13.22
CA LYS A 117 8.63 -15.94 13.68
C LYS A 117 7.98 -16.64 14.88
N ASP A 118 7.28 -15.89 15.72
CA ASP A 118 6.57 -16.45 16.87
C ASP A 118 5.28 -17.17 16.47
N ILE A 119 4.56 -16.67 15.46
CA ILE A 119 3.35 -17.30 14.91
C ILE A 119 3.68 -18.60 14.17
N LEU A 120 4.83 -18.66 13.49
CA LEU A 120 5.24 -19.82 12.68
C LEU A 120 5.84 -20.99 13.49
N LYS A 121 5.99 -20.84 14.81
CA LYS A 121 6.42 -21.94 15.69
C LYS A 121 5.28 -22.92 15.90
#